data_AF-A0A4R5D5Z2-F1
#
_entry.id   AF-A0A4R5D5Z2-F1
#
_cell.length_a   1.000
_cell.length_b   1.000
_cell.length_c   1.000
_cell.angle_alpha   90.00
_cell.angle_beta   90.00
_cell.angle_gamma   90.00
#
_symmetry.space_group_name_H-M   'P 1'
#
loop_
_entity.id
_entity.type
_entity.pdbx_description
1 polymer ?
#
loop_
_entity_poly.entity_id
_entity_poly.type
_entity_poly.pdbx_seq_one_letter_code
_entity_poly.pdbx_strand_id
1 'polypeptide(L)' 'MKTILVPTDFSKNADKALEAAKQIAGKSGAKLLLMYAYQPYIADYR' A
#
# COMPACT_ATOMS: atom_id res chain seq x y z
N MET A 1 -9.62 6.55 -15.20
CA MET A 1 -9.08 5.22 -14.81
C MET A 1 -9.13 5.12 -13.29
N LYS A 2 -9.72 4.06 -12.70
CA LYS A 2 -9.82 3.91 -11.24
C LYS A 2 -8.53 3.27 -10.69
N THR A 3 -8.01 3.78 -9.58
CA THR A 3 -6.80 3.26 -8.92
C THR A 3 -7.05 3.16 -7.42
N ILE A 4 -6.63 2.05 -6.81
CA ILE A 4 -6.64 1.83 -5.36
C ILE A 4 -5.19 1.94 -4.88
N LEU A 5 -4.92 2.88 -3.98
CA LEU A 5 -3.65 2.95 -3.25
C LEU A 5 -3.68 1.94 -2.10
N VAL A 6 -2.68 1.07 -2.05
CA VAL A 6 -2.51 0.05 -1.01
C VAL A 6 -1.22 0.36 -0.25
N PRO A 7 -1.29 1.02 0.92
CA PRO A 7 -0.13 1.13 1.79
C PRO A 7 0.21 -0.24 2.39
N THR A 8 1.49 -0.53 2.52
CA THR A 8 1.99 -1.71 3.25
C THR A 8 3.07 -1.29 4.24
N ASP A 9 3.03 -1.90 5.41
CA ASP A 9 4.10 -1.90 6.43
C ASP A 9 4.70 -3.31 6.60
N PHE A 10 4.39 -4.22 5.66
CA PHE A 10 4.75 -5.65 5.68
C PHE A 10 4.21 -6.45 6.88
N SER A 11 3.20 -5.93 7.58
CA SER A 11 2.50 -6.68 8.63
C SER A 11 1.51 -7.69 8.03
N LYS A 12 1.15 -8.71 8.81
CA LYS A 12 0.06 -9.65 8.47
C LYS A 12 -1.28 -8.95 8.21
N ASN A 13 -1.49 -7.76 8.77
CA ASN A 13 -2.70 -6.97 8.53
C ASN A 13 -2.65 -6.28 7.16
N ALA A 14 -1.48 -5.76 6.76
CA ALA A 14 -1.28 -5.25 5.42
C ALA A 14 -1.45 -6.35 4.34
N ASP A 15 -1.03 -7.58 4.62
CA ASP A 15 -1.29 -8.72 3.71
C ASP A 15 -2.80 -8.96 3.52
N LYS A 16 -3.58 -8.97 4.60
CA LYS A 16 -5.04 -9.10 4.53
C LYS A 16 -5.68 -7.93 3.76
N ALA A 17 -5.19 -6.71 3.97
CA ALA A 17 -5.66 -5.53 3.25
C ALA A 17 -5.36 -5.61 1.75
N LEU A 18 -4.20 -6.14 1.37
CA LEU A 18 -3.85 -6.40 -0.03
C LEU A 18 -4.78 -7.44 -0.67
N GLU A 19 -5.11 -8.53 0.04
CA GLU A 19 -6.07 -9.52 -0.46
C GLU A 19 -7.47 -8.93 -0.67
N ALA A 20 -7.94 -8.08 0.24
CA ALA A 20 -9.18 -7.35 0.06
C ALA A 20 -9.12 -6.40 -1.15
N ALA A 21 -8.02 -5.65 -1.31
CA ALA A 21 -7.82 -4.75 -2.43
C ALA A 21 -7.83 -5.48 -3.78
N LYS A 22 -7.21 -6.67 -3.88
CA LYS A 22 -7.26 -7.55 -5.07
C LYS A 22 -8.69 -7.90 -5.46
N GLN A 23 -9.53 -8.28 -4.49
CA GLN A 23 -10.94 -8.60 -4.74
C GLN A 23 -11.73 -7.39 -5.26
N ILE A 24 -11.49 -6.20 -4.69
CA ILE A 24 -12.15 -4.97 -5.12
C ILE A 24 -11.69 -4.57 -6.53
N ALA A 25 -10.38 -4.63 -6.80
CA ALA A 25 -9.80 -4.34 -8.11
C ALA A 25 -10.36 -5.28 -9.20
N GLY A 26 -10.44 -6.58 -8.91
CA GLY A 26 -11.01 -7.57 -9.84
C GLY A 26 -12.46 -7.28 -10.24
N LYS A 27 -13.28 -6.76 -9.31
CA LYS A 27 -14.68 -6.40 -9.59
C LYS A 27 -14.85 -5.03 -10.26
N SER A 28 -13.94 -4.10 -9.99
CA SER A 28 -14.07 -2.69 -10.40
C SER A 28 -13.24 -2.33 -11.63
N GLY A 29 -12.36 -3.23 -12.09
CA GLY A 29 -11.35 -2.93 -13.11
C GLY A 29 -10.31 -1.89 -12.64
N ALA A 30 -10.19 -1.67 -11.33
CA ALA A 30 -9.24 -0.71 -10.79
C ALA A 30 -7.81 -1.27 -10.81
N LYS A 31 -6.83 -0.41 -11.03
CA LYS A 31 -5.41 -0.75 -10.84
C LYS A 31 -5.05 -0.71 -9.36
N LEU A 32 -4.14 -1.57 -8.93
CA LEU A 32 -3.53 -1.48 -7.60
C LEU A 32 -2.22 -0.72 -7.68
N LEU A 33 -2.04 0.26 -6.79
CA LEU A 33 -0.77 0.94 -6.56
C LEU A 33 -0.28 0.57 -5.16
N LEU A 34 0.76 -0.25 -5.07
CA LEU A 34 1.36 -0.65 -3.79
C LEU A 34 2.37 0.41 -3.34
N MET A 35 2.30 0.82 -2.07
CA MET A 35 3.16 1.85 -1.50
C MET A 35 3.75 1.38 -0.17
N TYR A 36 5.08 1.44 -0.07
CA TYR A 36 5.78 1.35 1.19
C TYR A 36 6.35 2.74 1.53
N ALA A 37 6.06 3.24 2.72
CA ALA A 37 6.62 4.48 3.22
C ALA A 37 7.78 4.18 4.17
N TYR A 38 8.91 4.82 3.94
CA TYR A 38 10.09 4.72 4.79
C TYR A 38 10.44 6.10 5.30
N GLN A 39 10.66 6.22 6.62
CA GLN A 39 11.19 7.43 7.22
C GLN A 39 12.72 7.40 7.12
N PRO A 40 13.35 8.31 6.35
CA PRO A 40 14.79 8.38 6.31
C PRO A 40 15.34 8.87 7.65
N TYR A 41 16.54 8.40 7.99
CA TYR A 41 17.34 8.98 9.05
C TYR A 41 17.75 10.40 8.65
N ILE A 42 17.46 11.38 9.52
CA ILE A 42 17.93 12.75 9.39
C ILE A 42 18.96 12.94 10.50
N ALA A 43 20.23 13.10 10.14
CA ALA A 43 21.28 13.39 11.12
C ALA A 43 21.03 14.78 11.72
N ASP A 44 21.01 14.87 13.05
CA ASP A 44 21.02 16.16 13.74
C ASP A 44 22.41 16.79 13.57
N TYR A 45 22.51 17.83 12.73
CA TYR A 45 23.68 18.71 12.68
C TYR A 45 23.54 19.75 13.80
N ARG A 46 23.88 19.36 15.03
CA ARG A 46 24.11 20.31 16.13
C ARG A 46 25.59 20.38 16.47
#